data_AF-A0A972YUV2-F1
#
_entry.id   AF-A0A972YUV2-F1
#
_cell.length_a   1.000
_cell.length_b   1.000
_cell.length_c   1.000
_cell.angle_alpha   90.00
_cell.angle_beta   90.00
_cell.angle_gamma   90.00
#
_symmetry.space_group_name_H-M   'P 1'
#
loop_
_entity.id
_entity.type
_entity.pdbx_description
1 polymer ?
#
loop_
_entity_poly.entity_id
_entity_poly.type
_entity_poly.pdbx_seq_one_letter_code
_entity_poly.pdbx_strand_id
1 'polypeptide(L)'
;MNLSKSVNVAIYSGLIAMIIGLIAFTLSWNLWAFFGGSLPGYQIFLFPGNLTLTYFWHPIFTEEVNFWAKLFMLLFGQFIVVTSCVAVITCLKKLFEKKLHNKKINKNK
;
A
#
# COMPACT_ATOMS: atom_id res chain seq x y z
N MET A 1 -2.63 13.81 -18.59
CA MET A 1 -3.53 13.42 -17.48
C MET A 1 -3.42 14.45 -16.37
N ASN A 2 -4.50 15.19 -16.04
CA ASN A 2 -4.50 16.24 -15.01
C ASN A 2 -3.92 15.72 -13.69
N LEU A 3 -3.07 16.52 -13.03
CA LEU A 3 -2.40 16.14 -11.79
C LEU A 3 -3.41 15.64 -10.73
N SER A 4 -4.55 16.32 -10.61
CA SER A 4 -5.63 15.94 -9.69
C SER A 4 -6.23 14.55 -10.02
N LYS A 5 -6.33 14.17 -11.29
CA LYS A 5 -6.82 12.84 -11.68
C LYS A 5 -5.82 11.74 -11.26
N SER A 6 -4.52 12.00 -11.41
CA SER A 6 -3.47 11.08 -10.96
C SER A 6 -3.48 10.87 -9.45
N VAL A 7 -3.66 11.95 -8.68
CA VAL A 7 -3.74 11.90 -7.22
C VAL A 7 -4.98 11.14 -6.76
N ASN A 8 -6.14 11.40 -7.39
CA ASN A 8 -7.37 10.66 -7.07
C ASN A 8 -7.20 9.16 -7.28
N VAL A 9 -6.58 8.74 -8.39
CA VAL A 9 -6.32 7.31 -8.64
C VAL A 9 -5.46 6.70 -7.54
N ALA A 10 -4.41 7.38 -7.10
CA ALA A 10 -3.53 6.91 -6.01
C ALA A 10 -4.28 6.79 -4.66
N ILE A 11 -5.17 7.75 -4.36
CA ILE A 11 -5.98 7.71 -3.14
C ILE A 11 -6.99 6.55 -3.21
N TYR A 12 -7.73 6.41 -4.32
CA TYR A 12 -8.68 5.31 -4.50
C TYR A 12 -8.00 3.94 -4.42
N SER A 13 -6.81 3.78 -5.01
CA SER A 13 -6.06 2.52 -4.88
C SER A 13 -5.66 2.22 -3.43
N GLY A 14 -5.28 3.23 -2.66
CA GLY A 14 -4.98 3.07 -1.23
C GLY A 14 -6.21 2.68 -0.43
N LEU A 15 -7.37 3.30 -0.69
CA LEU A 15 -8.63 2.96 -0.03
C LEU A 15 -9.06 1.52 -0.32
N ILE A 16 -8.93 1.08 -1.58
CA ILE A 16 -9.22 -0.32 -1.96
C ILE A 16 -8.29 -1.28 -1.22
N ALA A 17 -6.99 -0.98 -1.16
CA ALA A 17 -6.03 -1.80 -0.42
C ALA A 17 -6.34 -1.86 1.09
N MET A 18 -6.80 -0.75 1.67
CA MET A 18 -7.24 -0.71 3.06
C MET A 18 -8.45 -1.62 3.30
N ILE A 19 -9.46 -1.60 2.41
CA ILE A 19 -10.63 -2.49 2.50
C ILE A 19 -10.22 -3.96 2.38
N ILE A 20 -9.36 -4.29 1.40
CA ILE A 20 -8.82 -5.65 1.25
C ILE A 20 -8.06 -6.08 2.50
N GLY A 21 -7.23 -5.19 3.05
CA GLY A 21 -6.47 -5.44 4.27
C GLY A 21 -7.37 -5.69 5.48
N LEU A 22 -8.46 -4.92 5.62
CA LEU A 22 -9.44 -5.11 6.69
C LEU A 22 -10.13 -6.47 6.59
N ILE A 23 -10.61 -6.83 5.40
CA ILE A 23 -11.29 -8.10 5.16
C ILE A 23 -10.32 -9.26 5.43
N ALA A 24 -9.14 -9.20 4.83
CA ALA A 24 -8.10 -10.21 5.01
C ALA A 24 -7.75 -10.38 6.49
N PHE A 25 -7.59 -9.27 7.22
CA PHE A 25 -7.18 -9.32 8.63
C PHE A 25 -8.27 -9.88 9.52
N THR A 26 -9.51 -9.48 9.30
CA THR A 26 -10.66 -9.99 10.03
C THR A 26 -10.85 -11.48 9.78
N LEU A 27 -10.72 -11.93 8.52
CA LEU A 27 -10.80 -13.34 8.16
C LEU A 27 -9.67 -14.16 8.79
N SER A 28 -8.43 -13.68 8.72
CA SER A 28 -7.28 -14.37 9.31
C SER A 28 -7.42 -14.50 10.83
N TRP A 29 -7.95 -13.47 11.50
CA TRP A 29 -8.22 -13.51 12.94
C TRP A 29 -9.36 -14.47 13.29
N ASN A 30 -10.47 -14.43 12.55
CA ASN A 30 -11.64 -15.27 12.85
C ASN A 30 -11.39 -16.76 12.54
N LEU A 31 -10.66 -17.04 11.46
CA LEU A 31 -10.31 -18.40 11.04
C LEU A 31 -9.05 -18.94 11.72
N TRP A 32 -8.41 -18.15 12.61
CA TRP A 32 -7.20 -18.55 13.31
C TRP A 32 -7.37 -19.87 14.07
N ALA A 33 -8.48 -20.02 14.78
CA ALA A 33 -8.80 -21.23 15.54
C ALA A 33 -9.04 -22.45 14.63
N PHE A 34 -9.49 -22.24 13.39
CA PHE A 34 -9.79 -23.30 12.43
C PHE A 34 -8.52 -23.80 11.71
N PHE A 35 -7.61 -22.90 11.37
CA PHE A 35 -6.34 -23.25 10.70
C PHE A 35 -5.18 -23.53 11.67
N GLY A 36 -5.38 -23.30 12.97
CA GLY A 36 -4.31 -23.42 13.98
C GLY A 36 -3.22 -22.35 13.84
N GLY A 37 -3.52 -21.23 13.18
CA GLY A 37 -2.55 -20.18 12.86
C GLY A 37 -3.06 -19.19 11.82
N SER A 38 -2.14 -18.37 11.29
CA SER A 38 -2.47 -17.41 10.23
C SER A 38 -2.93 -18.11 8.95
N LEU A 39 -3.96 -17.58 8.31
CA LEU A 39 -4.50 -18.11 7.06
C LEU A 39 -3.39 -18.18 5.98
N PRO A 40 -3.23 -19.29 5.24
CA PRO A 40 -2.24 -19.37 4.17
C PRO A 40 -2.50 -18.32 3.09
N GLY A 41 -1.44 -17.62 2.64
CA GLY A 41 -1.53 -16.56 1.62
C GLY A 41 -1.95 -15.17 2.13
N TYR A 42 -2.45 -15.06 3.35
CA TYR A 42 -2.84 -13.79 3.99
C TYR A 42 -1.71 -12.77 4.07
N GLN A 43 -0.48 -13.23 4.29
CA GLN A 43 0.70 -12.38 4.39
C GLN A 43 0.94 -11.56 3.11
N ILE A 44 0.55 -12.08 1.94
CA ILE A 44 0.70 -11.38 0.65
C ILE A 44 -0.25 -10.19 0.59
N PHE A 45 -1.52 -10.41 0.94
CA PHE A 45 -2.53 -9.35 0.96
C PHE A 45 -2.19 -8.27 1.98
N LEU A 46 -1.59 -8.64 3.10
CA LEU A 46 -1.18 -7.72 4.16
C LEU A 46 0.23 -7.18 4.05
N PHE A 47 1.00 -7.63 3.06
CA PHE A 47 2.42 -7.32 2.95
C PHE A 47 2.72 -5.82 3.06
N PRO A 48 2.01 -4.90 2.35
CA PRO A 48 2.29 -3.48 2.44
C PRO A 48 2.11 -2.91 3.85
N GLY A 49 1.05 -3.34 4.56
CA GLY A 49 0.82 -2.94 5.95
C GLY A 49 1.85 -3.54 6.90
N ASN A 50 2.17 -4.84 6.73
CA ASN A 50 3.14 -5.56 7.54
C ASN A 50 4.54 -4.96 7.44
N LEU A 51 4.95 -4.45 6.27
CA LEU A 51 6.21 -3.73 6.12
C LEU A 51 6.29 -2.53 7.09
N THR A 52 5.25 -1.70 7.13
CA THR A 52 5.24 -0.56 8.06
C THR A 52 5.19 -1.01 9.50
N LEU A 53 4.47 -2.09 9.80
CA LEU A 53 4.41 -2.66 11.15
C LEU A 53 5.79 -3.12 11.61
N THR A 54 6.53 -3.88 10.80
CA THR A 54 7.84 -4.40 11.17
C THR A 54 8.92 -3.33 11.21
N TYR A 55 8.95 -2.42 10.24
CA TYR A 55 10.08 -1.48 10.10
C TYR A 55 9.83 -0.11 10.72
N PHE A 56 8.58 0.32 10.84
CA PHE A 56 8.24 1.65 11.35
C PHE A 56 7.62 1.58 12.73
N TRP A 57 6.59 0.74 12.91
CA TRP A 57 5.84 0.70 14.16
C TRP A 57 6.52 -0.14 15.25
N HIS A 58 7.10 -1.29 14.92
CA HIS A 58 7.73 -2.19 15.89
C HIS A 58 8.94 -1.57 16.61
N PRO A 59 9.80 -0.74 15.99
CA PRO A 59 10.85 -0.04 16.73
C PRO A 59 10.31 1.07 17.65
N ILE A 60 9.16 1.65 17.31
CA ILE A 60 8.52 2.74 18.08
C ILE A 60 7.75 2.17 19.28
N PHE A 61 7.05 1.06 19.07
CA PHE A 61 6.27 0.37 20.08
C PHE A 61 6.96 -0.94 20.45
N THR A 62 7.74 -0.89 21.53
CA THR A 62 8.49 -2.03 22.07
C THR A 62 7.64 -3.01 22.90
N GLU A 63 6.35 -2.71 23.09
CA GLU A 63 5.39 -3.52 23.84
C GLU A 63 4.38 -4.23 22.92
N GLU A 64 3.73 -5.27 23.45
CA GLU A 64 2.64 -5.99 22.76
C GLU A 64 1.46 -5.03 22.47
N VAL A 65 1.44 -4.50 21.26
CA VAL A 65 0.40 -3.58 20.81
C VAL A 65 -0.96 -4.26 20.80
N ASN A 66 -1.94 -3.64 21.48
CA ASN A 66 -3.33 -4.08 21.49
C ASN A 66 -3.87 -4.32 20.07
N PHE A 67 -4.78 -5.29 19.95
CA PHE A 67 -5.38 -5.71 18.68
C PHE A 67 -5.86 -4.54 17.81
N TRP A 68 -6.62 -3.61 18.38
CA TRP A 68 -7.18 -2.45 17.67
C TRP A 68 -6.11 -1.50 17.15
N ALA A 69 -5.07 -1.27 17.95
CA ALA A 69 -3.95 -0.43 17.54
C ALA A 69 -3.14 -1.10 16.43
N LYS A 70 -2.92 -2.42 16.52
CA LYS A 70 -2.26 -3.20 15.46
C LYS A 70 -3.05 -3.19 14.16
N LEU A 71 -4.39 -3.34 14.23
CA LEU A 71 -5.27 -3.23 13.07
C LEU A 71 -5.18 -1.84 12.45
N PHE A 72 -5.26 -0.77 13.26
CA PHE A 72 -5.15 0.60 12.76
C PHE A 72 -3.81 0.85 12.06
N MET A 73 -2.69 0.49 12.70
CA MET A 73 -1.35 0.64 12.13
C MET A 73 -1.18 -0.13 10.83
N LEU A 74 -1.72 -1.36 10.76
CA LEU A 74 -1.71 -2.18 9.56
C LEU A 74 -2.47 -1.51 8.40
N LEU A 75 -3.70 -1.06 8.65
CA LEU A 75 -4.56 -0.43 7.65
C LEU A 75 -4.00 0.90 7.18
N PHE A 76 -3.44 1.68 8.11
CA PHE A 76 -2.76 2.93 7.80
C PHE A 76 -1.51 2.68 6.94
N GLY A 77 -0.72 1.66 7.28
CA GLY A 77 0.41 1.20 6.50
C GLY A 77 0.03 0.78 5.08
N GLN A 78 -1.02 -0.03 4.95
CA GLN A 78 -1.59 -0.43 3.66
C GLN A 78 -1.91 0.78 2.79
N PHE A 79 -2.66 1.74 3.35
CA PHE A 79 -3.06 2.95 2.64
C PHE A 79 -1.84 3.74 2.16
N ILE A 80 -0.92 4.07 3.07
CA ILE A 80 0.25 4.90 2.75
C ILE A 80 1.14 4.25 1.71
N VAL A 81 1.49 2.98 1.89
CA VAL A 81 2.42 2.29 0.99
C VAL A 81 1.82 2.17 -0.40
N VAL A 82 0.55 1.77 -0.52
CA VAL A 82 -0.11 1.61 -1.82
C VAL A 82 -0.29 2.96 -2.52
N THR A 83 -0.79 3.98 -1.81
CA THR A 83 -0.94 5.33 -2.39
C THR A 83 0.40 5.91 -2.83
N SER A 84 1.46 5.74 -2.04
CA SER A 84 2.81 6.21 -2.38
C SER A 84 3.37 5.49 -3.61
N CYS A 85 3.25 4.17 -3.66
CA CYS A 85 3.69 3.37 -4.82
C CYS A 85 2.98 3.81 -6.10
N VAL A 86 1.65 3.95 -6.08
CA VAL A 86 0.88 4.38 -7.26
C VAL A 86 1.21 5.81 -7.67
N ALA A 87 1.44 6.72 -6.71
CA ALA A 87 1.88 8.08 -6.98
C ALA A 87 3.27 8.10 -7.67
N VAL A 88 4.23 7.31 -7.17
CA VAL A 88 5.58 7.19 -7.76
C VAL A 88 5.52 6.63 -9.18
N ILE A 89 4.76 5.55 -9.41
CA ILE A 89 4.59 4.96 -10.75
C ILE A 89 4.00 5.99 -11.71
N THR A 90 2.98 6.73 -11.27
CA THR A 90 2.33 7.74 -12.10
C THR A 90 3.26 8.92 -12.40
N CYS A 91 4.09 9.31 -11.43
CA CYS A 91 5.12 10.33 -11.61
C CYS A 91 6.20 9.88 -12.62
N LEU A 92 6.73 8.66 -12.44
CA LEU A 92 7.71 8.07 -13.36
C LEU A 92 7.17 7.98 -14.78
N LYS A 93 5.92 7.55 -14.97
CA LYS A 93 5.29 7.51 -16.29
C LYS A 93 5.28 8.90 -16.95
N LYS A 94 4.92 9.95 -16.22
CA LYS A 94 4.95 11.34 -16.73
C LYS A 94 6.38 11.79 -17.10
N LEU A 95 7.37 11.46 -16.28
CA LEU A 95 8.77 11.79 -16.56
C LEU A 95 9.27 11.08 -17.82
N PHE A 96 8.94 9.80 -18.00
CA PHE A 96 9.29 9.03 -19.19
C PHE A 96 8.61 9.59 -20.46
N GLU A 97 7.32 9.90 -20.42
CA GLU A 97 6.62 10.52 -21.55
C GLU A 97 7.23 11.87 -21.94
N LYS A 98 7.55 12.71 -20.95
CA LYS A 98 8.23 14.00 -21.19
C LYS A 98 9.62 13.80 -21.81
N LYS A 99 10.40 12.83 -21.31
CA LYS A 99 11.73 12.51 -21.85
C LYS A 99 11.66 11.99 -23.29
N LEU A 100 10.68 11.14 -23.60
CA LEU A 100 10.44 10.61 -24.94
C LEU A 100 10.06 11.74 -25.93
N HIS A 101 9.15 12.63 -25.50
CA HIS A 101 8.71 13.77 -26.31
C HIS A 101 9.87 14.74 -26.63
N ASN A 102 10.67 15.12 -25.62
CA ASN A 102 11.85 15.96 -25.84
C ASN A 102 12.87 15.32 -26.78
N LYS A 103 13.10 14.00 -26.67
CA LYS A 103 13.99 13.27 -27.58
C LYS A 103 13.50 13.32 -29.03
N LYS A 104 12.18 13.27 -29.27
CA LYS A 104 11.57 13.35 -30.60
C LYS A 104 11.73 14.74 -31.23
N ILE A 105 11.54 15.81 -30.45
CA ILE A 105 11.73 17.20 -30.91
C ILE A 105 13.19 17.42 -31.34
N ASN A 106 14.15 16.98 -30.53
CA ASN A 106 15.57 17.22 -30.79
C ASN A 106 16.12 16.44 -32.00
N LYS A 107 15.40 15.42 -32.49
CA LYS A 107 15.77 14.64 -33.68
C LYS A 107 15.21 15.23 -34.98
N ASN A 108 14.23 16.12 -34.88
CA ASN A 108 13.57 16.80 -36.01
C ASN A 108 14.10 18.23 -36.23
N LYS A 109 15.12 18.63 -35.46
CA LYS A 109 15.85 19.90 -35.58
C LYS A 109 17.22 19.59 -36.18
#